data_AF-A0A520ER05-F1
#
_entry.id   AF-A0A520ER05-F1
#
_cell.length_a   1.000
_cell.length_b   1.000
_cell.length_c   1.000
_cell.angle_alpha   90.00
_cell.angle_beta   90.00
_cell.angle_gamma   90.00
#
_symmetry.space_group_name_H-M   'P 1'
#
loop_
_entity.id
_entity.type
_entity.pdbx_description
1 polymer ?
#
loop_
_entity_poly.entity_id
_entity_poly.type
_entity_poly.pdbx_seq_one_letter_code
_entity_poly.pdbx_strand_id
1 'polypeptide(L)' 'MTDWLDVLASAQPERTRGTTGARDQRTSVLAALRGALLDLLATGDSQRTTAAVDHILAALHTAQSDSRHRS' A
#
# COMPACT_ATOMS: atom_id res chain seq x y z
N MET A 1 -8.68 -13.24 -13.45
CA MET A 1 -7.61 -12.48 -12.78
C MET A 1 -8.29 -11.39 -11.97
N THR A 2 -8.09 -11.38 -10.65
CA THR A 2 -8.70 -10.37 -9.77
C THR A 2 -8.04 -9.01 -9.99
N ASP A 3 -8.83 -7.95 -10.12
CA ASP A 3 -8.29 -6.60 -10.06
C ASP A 3 -7.94 -6.26 -8.60
N TRP A 4 -6.66 -6.41 -8.28
CA TRP A 4 -6.13 -6.12 -6.95
C TRP A 4 -6.33 -4.67 -6.52
N LEU A 5 -6.44 -3.72 -7.46
CA LEU A 5 -6.74 -2.34 -7.10
C LEU A 5 -8.19 -2.21 -6.64
N ASP A 6 -9.13 -2.98 -7.18
CA ASP A 6 -10.53 -2.96 -6.72
C ASP A 6 -10.69 -3.61 -5.35
N VAL A 7 -9.96 -4.68 -5.07
CA VAL A 7 -9.86 -5.27 -3.72
C VAL A 7 -9.32 -4.26 -2.72
N LEU A 8 -8.29 -3.49 -3.08
CA LEU A 8 -7.77 -2.45 -2.20
C LEU A 8 -8.72 -1.25 -2.09
N ALA A 9 -9.49 -0.95 -3.14
CA ALA A 9 -10.50 0.12 -3.11
C ALA A 9 -11.62 -0.18 -2.12
N SER A 10 -11.99 -1.44 -1.92
CA SER A 10 -13.06 -1.81 -0.97
C SER A 10 -12.67 -1.56 0.49
N ALA A 11 -11.37 -1.40 0.78
CA ALA A 11 -10.88 -1.00 2.09
C ALA A 11 -10.87 0.54 2.30
N GLN A 12 -11.14 1.32 1.25
CA GLN A 12 -11.16 2.78 1.31
C GLN A 12 -12.58 3.31 1.55
N PRO A 13 -12.74 4.45 2.25
CA PRO A 13 -14.05 5.07 2.43
C PRO A 13 -14.71 5.40 1.09
N GLU A 14 -15.98 5.04 0.93
CA GLU A 14 -16.70 5.21 -0.34
C GLU A 14 -16.70 6.66 -0.85
N ARG A 15 -16.78 7.63 0.07
CA ARG A 15 -16.77 9.06 -0.27
C ARG A 15 -15.47 9.53 -0.91
N THR A 16 -14.35 8.84 -0.67
CA THR A 16 -13.02 9.28 -1.10
C THR A 16 -12.32 8.31 -2.06
N ARG A 17 -12.74 7.05 -2.15
CA ARG A 17 -12.12 6.00 -3.01
C ARG A 17 -12.07 6.34 -4.51
N GLY A 18 -12.93 7.24 -4.97
CA GLY A 18 -12.97 7.71 -6.36
C GLY A 18 -11.94 8.81 -6.69
N THR A 19 -11.29 9.38 -5.67
CA THR A 19 -10.32 10.46 -5.87
C THR A 19 -8.98 9.93 -6.41
N THR A 20 -8.24 10.79 -7.11
CA THR A 20 -6.88 10.47 -7.57
C THR A 20 -5.97 10.09 -6.40
N GLY A 21 -6.01 10.84 -5.29
CA GLY A 21 -5.21 10.53 -4.11
C GLY A 21 -5.52 9.16 -3.49
N ALA A 22 -6.79 8.75 -3.47
CA ALA A 22 -7.15 7.39 -3.03
C ALA A 22 -6.61 6.33 -4.00
N ARG A 23 -6.62 6.60 -5.32
CA ARG A 23 -6.02 5.71 -6.32
C ARG A 23 -4.50 5.59 -6.15
N ASP A 24 -3.81 6.68 -5.90
CA ASP A 24 -2.37 6.71 -5.67
C ASP A 24 -2.01 5.94 -4.41
N GLN A 25 -2.82 6.07 -3.35
CA GLN A 25 -2.66 5.32 -2.10
C GLN A 25 -2.72 3.80 -2.32
N ARG A 26 -3.80 3.29 -2.93
CA ARG A 26 -3.94 1.84 -3.18
C ARG A 26 -2.88 1.31 -4.15
N THR A 27 -2.44 2.14 -5.11
CA THR A 27 -1.35 1.77 -6.02
C THR A 27 -0.02 1.62 -5.27
N SER A 28 0.26 2.53 -4.33
CA SER A 28 1.46 2.49 -3.49
C SER A 28 1.48 1.26 -2.59
N VAL A 29 0.35 0.93 -1.96
CA VAL A 29 0.19 -0.30 -1.16
C VAL A 29 0.40 -1.55 -2.03
N LEU A 30 -0.19 -1.59 -3.22
CA LEU A 30 -0.04 -2.74 -4.11
C LEU A 30 1.41 -2.94 -4.58
N ALA A 31 2.14 -1.86 -4.84
CA ALA A 31 3.55 -1.93 -5.19
C ALA A 31 4.40 -2.48 -4.02
N ALA A 32 4.13 -2.03 -2.79
CA ALA A 32 4.78 -2.54 -1.58
C ALA A 32 4.54 -4.04 -1.39
N LEU A 33 3.28 -4.49 -1.49
CA LEU A 33 2.92 -5.91 -1.38
C LEU A 33 3.63 -6.76 -2.44
N ARG A 34 3.69 -6.29 -3.70
CA ARG A 34 4.41 -7.01 -4.76
C ARG A 34 5.90 -7.13 -4.46
N GLY A 35 6.53 -6.05 -4.02
CA GLY A 35 7.95 -6.08 -3.62
C GLY A 35 8.20 -7.06 -2.47
N ALA A 36 7.34 -7.04 -1.45
CA ALA A 36 7.43 -7.93 -0.30
C ALA A 36 7.25 -9.40 -0.69
N LEU A 37 6.26 -9.72 -1.53
CA LEU A 37 6.03 -11.09 -2.00
C LEU A 37 7.21 -11.61 -2.84
N LEU A 38 7.83 -10.75 -3.65
CA LEU A 38 9.03 -11.11 -4.43
C LEU A 38 10.25 -11.31 -3.52
N ASP A 39 10.46 -10.45 -2.53
CA ASP A 39 11.53 -10.60 -1.54
C ASP A 39 11.36 -11.88 -0.70
N LEU A 40 10.13 -12.18 -0.28
CA LEU A 40 9.80 -13.43 0.41
C LEU A 40 10.07 -14.65 -0.46
N LEU A 41 9.69 -14.61 -1.74
CA LEU A 41 9.95 -15.71 -2.67
C LEU A 41 11.45 -15.93 -2.86
N ALA A 42 12.24 -14.85 -2.95
CA ALA A 42 13.67 -14.92 -3.16
C ALA A 42 14.45 -15.40 -1.93
N THR A 43 13.98 -15.06 -0.73
CA THR A 43 14.74 -15.26 0.52
C THR A 43 14.14 -16.31 1.46
N GLY A 44 12.84 -16.58 1.36
CA GLY A 44 12.11 -17.42 2.30
C GLY A 44 11.93 -16.83 3.70
N ASP A 45 12.40 -15.60 3.94
CA ASP A 45 12.44 -15.00 5.28
C ASP A 45 11.18 -14.17 5.56
N SER A 46 10.16 -14.83 6.12
CA SER A 46 8.90 -14.17 6.45
C SER A 46 9.05 -13.10 7.54
N GLN A 47 9.99 -13.25 8.47
CA GLN A 47 10.15 -12.28 9.56
C GLN A 47 10.75 -10.98 9.03
N ARG A 48 11.82 -11.06 8.24
CA ARG A 48 12.44 -9.91 7.59
C ARG A 48 11.46 -9.20 6.66
N THR A 49 10.73 -9.96 5.82
CA THR A 49 9.75 -9.36 4.91
C THR A 49 8.59 -8.69 5.66
N THR A 50 8.10 -9.29 6.75
CA THR A 50 7.02 -8.68 7.57
C THR A 50 7.48 -7.36 8.18
N ALA A 51 8.67 -7.33 8.79
CA ALA A 51 9.22 -6.09 9.35
C ALA A 51 9.42 -5.00 8.29
N ALA A 52 9.82 -5.37 7.08
CA ALA A 52 9.94 -4.43 5.96
C ALA A 52 8.57 -3.85 5.56
N VAL A 53 7.52 -4.68 5.50
CA VAL A 53 6.15 -4.21 5.22
C VAL A 53 5.68 -3.22 6.29
N ASP A 54 5.89 -3.52 7.57
CA ASP A 54 5.50 -2.62 8.66
C ASP A 54 6.18 -1.25 8.55
N HIS A 55 7.48 -1.22 8.26
CA HIS A 55 8.21 0.03 8.03
C HIS A 55 7.69 0.81 6.82
N ILE A 56 7.37 0.11 5.72
CA ILE A 56 6.82 0.74 4.51
C ILE A 56 5.44 1.34 4.80
N LEU A 57 4.57 0.61 5.53
CA LEU A 57 3.24 1.11 5.89
C LEU A 57 3.32 2.36 6.77
N ALA A 58 4.24 2.39 7.74
CA ALA A 58 4.49 3.57 8.55
C ALA A 58 4.94 4.77 7.69
N ALA A 59 5.88 4.58 6.78
CA ALA A 59 6.37 5.63 5.88
C ALA A 59 5.27 6.16 4.94
N LEU A 60 4.45 5.24 4.39
CA LEU A 60 3.30 5.57 3.55
C LEU A 60 2.29 6.43 4.33
N HIS A 61 1.94 6.02 5.55
CA HIS A 61 1.00 6.76 6.39
C HIS A 61 1.47 8.20 6.68
N THR A 62 2.77 8.38 6.95
CA THR A 62 3.38 9.71 7.11
C THR A 62 3.26 10.54 5.83
N ALA A 63 3.68 10.01 4.68
CA ALA A 63 3.62 10.72 3.40
C ALA A 63 2.18 11.13 2.99
N GLN A 64 1.19 10.30 3.31
CA GLN A 64 -0.23 10.60 3.07
C GLN A 64 -0.76 11.71 3.98
N SER A 65 -0.29 11.75 5.23
CA SER A 65 -0.65 12.79 6.18
C SER A 65 -0.10 14.15 5.74
N ASP A 66 1.16 14.18 5.27
CA ASP A 66 1.78 15.39 4.72
C ASP A 66 1.06 15.89 3.45
N SER A 67 0.66 14.98 2.58
CA SER A 67 -0.06 15.30 1.34
C SER A 67 -1.44 15.93 1.61
N ARG A 68 -2.13 15.49 2.68
CA ARG A 68 -3.40 16.10 3.11
C ARG A 68 -3.23 17.49 3.72
N HIS A 69 -2.10 17.76 4.39
CA HIS A 69 -1.84 19.08 4.97
C HIS A 69 -1.48 20.14 3.92
N ARG A 70 -0.99 19.71 2.75
CA ARG A 70 -0.51 20.58 1.67
C ARG A 70 -1.56 20.90 0.58
N SER A 71 -2.73 20.26 0.63
CA SER A 71 -3.86 20.48 -0.30
C SER A 71 -4.94 21.34 0.34
#